data_AF-A0A842U300-F1
#
_entry.id   AF-A0A842U300-F1
#
_cell.length_a   1.000
_cell.length_b   1.000
_cell.length_c   1.000
_cell.angle_alpha   90.00
_cell.angle_beta   90.00
_cell.angle_gamma   90.00
#
_symmetry.space_group_name_H-M   'P 1'
#
loop_
_entity.id
_entity.type
_entity.pdbx_description
1 polymer ?
#
loop_
_entity_poly.entity_id
_entity_poly.type
_entity_poly.pdbx_seq_one_letter_code
_entity_poly.pdbx_strand_id
1 'polypeptide(L)' 'MVKKCVICNNNIQEEYNKLLGTILKVKNEKGKNEFIHVCSECQKKDKWIETAKIKAA' A
#
# COMPACT_ATOMS: atom_id res chain seq x y z
N MET A 1 9.00 -0.37 12.17
CA MET A 1 7.55 -0.48 12.46
C MET A 1 6.95 -1.39 11.41
N VAL A 2 6.27 -2.48 11.77
CA VAL A 2 5.69 -3.38 10.74
C VAL A 2 4.49 -2.68 10.09
N LYS A 3 4.64 -2.24 8.83
CA LYS A 3 3.56 -1.68 8.01
C LYS A 3 2.86 -2.81 7.26
N LYS A 4 1.53 -2.77 7.12
CA LYS A 4 0.78 -3.79 6.37
C LYS A 4 0.48 -3.32 4.95
N CYS A 5 0.59 -4.23 3.99
CA CYS A 5 0.17 -4.00 2.62
C CYS A 5 -1.37 -3.99 2.54
N VAL A 6 -1.96 -2.94 1.98
CA VAL A 6 -3.42 -2.82 1.83
C VAL A 6 -4.04 -3.88 0.91
N ILE A 7 -3.26 -4.43 -0.05
CA ILE A 7 -3.77 -5.39 -1.03
C ILE A 7 -3.84 -6.81 -0.45
N CYS A 8 -2.73 -7.29 0.11
CA CYS A 8 -2.57 -8.66 0.57
C CYS A 8 -2.53 -8.81 2.09
N ASN A 9 -2.63 -7.71 2.86
CA ASN A 9 -2.46 -7.66 4.30
C ASN A 9 -1.12 -8.23 4.82
N ASN A 10 -0.16 -8.47 3.91
CA ASN A 10 1.13 -8.99 4.26
C ASN A 10 1.99 -7.90 4.91
N ASN A 11 2.89 -8.32 5.79
CA ASN A 11 3.79 -7.41 6.47
C ASN A 11 4.84 -6.90 5.47
N ILE A 12 4.91 -5.59 5.31
CA ILE A 12 5.96 -4.92 4.55
C ILE A 12 7.20 -4.93 5.44
N GLN A 13 8.16 -5.77 5.06
CA GLN A 13 9.44 -5.84 5.74
C GLN A 13 10.28 -4.59 5.40
N GLU A 14 10.97 -4.07 6.41
CA GLU A 14 11.98 -3.04 6.26
C GLU A 14 13.32 -3.76 6.23
N GLU A 15 14.10 -3.60 5.16
CA GLU A 15 15.44 -4.17 5.05
C GLU A 15 16.45 -3.04 4.84
N TYR A 16 17.51 -3.00 5.65
CA TYR A 16 18.60 -2.02 5.54
C TYR A 16 18.14 -0.55 5.35
N ASN A 17 17.28 -0.04 6.24
CA ASN A 17 16.71 1.32 6.18
C ASN A 17 15.92 1.63 4.89
N LYS A 18 15.52 0.63 4.10
CA LYS A 18 14.63 0.79 2.94
C LYS A 18 13.32 0.05 3.18
N LEU A 19 12.24 0.78 2.92
CA LEU A 19 10.89 0.23 2.89
C LEU A 19 10.73 -0.58 1.59
N LEU A 20 10.48 -1.89 1.67
CA LEU A 20 10.23 -2.76 0.50
C LEU A 20 8.81 -2.61 -0.05
N GLY A 21 8.34 -1.38 -0.15
CA GLY A 21 7.01 -1.05 -0.63
C GLY A 21 6.86 0.43 -0.96
N THR A 22 5.71 0.78 -1.50
CA THR A 22 5.34 2.17 -1.80
C THR A 22 4.25 2.66 -0.87
N ILE A 23 4.33 3.95 -0.56
CA ILE A 23 3.26 4.69 0.11
C ILE A 23 2.48 5.45 -0.95
N LEU A 24 1.17 5.22 -1.01
CA LEU A 24 0.25 5.96 -1.87
C LEU A 24 -0.62 6.89 -1.03
N LYS A 25 -0.88 8.08 -1.56
CA LYS A 25 -1.90 8.99 -1.03
C LYS A 25 -3.21 8.73 -1.77
N VAL A 26 -4.22 8.25 -1.05
CA VAL A 26 -5.56 8.00 -1.58
C VAL A 26 -6.59 8.86 -0.86
N LYS A 27 -7.75 9.08 -1.49
CA LYS A 27 -8.85 9.85 -0.90
C LYS A 27 -9.91 8.86 -0.46
N ASN A 28 -10.24 8.82 0.83
CA ASN A 28 -11.26 7.91 1.37
C ASN A 28 -12.69 8.41 1.05
N GLU A 29 -13.71 7.62 1.38
CA GLU A 29 -15.13 7.96 1.16
C GLU A 29 -15.56 9.29 1.79
N LYS A 30 -14.87 9.73 2.85
CA LYS A 30 -15.10 11.01 3.54
C LYS A 30 -14.36 12.18 2.88
N GLY A 31 -13.73 11.97 1.74
CA GLY A 31 -12.95 12.96 1.02
C GLY A 31 -11.61 13.32 1.68
N LYS A 32 -11.17 12.58 2.71
CA LYS A 32 -9.90 12.83 3.41
C LYS A 32 -8.77 12.07 2.75
N ASN A 33 -7.59 12.68 2.75
CA ASN A 33 -6.38 12.02 2.26
C ASN A 33 -5.88 11.02 3.31
N GLU A 34 -5.64 9.79 2.89
CA GLU A 34 -5.05 8.71 3.69
C GLU A 34 -3.82 8.14 2.99
N PHE A 35 -2.85 7.68 3.77
CA PHE A 35 -1.63 7.06 3.28
C PHE A 35 -1.71 5.54 3.43
N ILE A 36 -1.78 4.84 2.30
CA ILE A 36 -1.78 3.38 2.26
C ILE A 36 -0.42 2.85 1.83
N HIS A 37 -0.08 1.67 2.30
CA HIS A 37 1.20 1.04 2.01
C HIS A 37 0.96 -0.19 1.12
N VAL A 38 1.81 -0.41 0.13
CA VAL A 38 1.74 -1.55 -0.79
C VAL A 38 3.12 -2.22 -0.86
N CYS A 39 3.20 -3.52 -0.63
CA CYS A 39 4.46 -4.26 -0.73
C CYS A 39 4.92 -4.39 -2.19
N SER A 40 6.23 -4.48 -2.39
CA SER A 40 6.89 -4.65 -3.70
C SER A 40 6.28 -5.76 -4.56
N GLU A 41 5.94 -6.89 -3.95
CA GLU A 41 5.30 -8.03 -4.64
C GLU A 41 3.94 -7.68 -5.22
N CYS A 42 3.13 -6.88 -4.52
CA CYS A 42 1.84 -6.45 -5.06
C CYS A 42 2.00 -5.37 -6.14
N GLN A 43 3.08 -4.60 -6.13
CA GLN A 43 3.37 -3.61 -7.16
C GLN A 43 3.72 -4.22 -8.52
N LYS A 44 4.20 -5.47 -8.54
CA LYS A 44 4.49 -6.21 -9.77
C LYS A 44 3.22 -6.64 -10.52
N LYS A 45 2.05 -6.58 -9.88
CA LYS A 45 0.77 -6.94 -10.52
C LYS A 45 0.29 -5.83 -11.44
N ASP A 46 -0.30 -6.20 -12.57
CA ASP A 46 -0.99 -5.24 -13.43
C ASP A 46 -2.13 -4.54 -12.65
N LYS A 47 -2.32 -3.23 -12.87
CA LYS A 47 -3.35 -2.42 -12.20
C LYS A 47 -3.35 -2.47 -10.66
N TRP A 48 -2.19 -2.68 -10.04
CA TRP A 48 -2.07 -2.71 -8.58
C TRP A 48 -2.52 -1.40 -7.92
N ILE A 49 -2.36 -0.24 -8.58
CA ILE A 49 -2.79 1.07 -8.06
C ILE A 49 -4.32 1.13 -7.92
N GLU A 50 -5.06 0.65 -8.92
CA GLU A 50 -6.52 0.59 -8.88
C GLU A 50 -6.98 -0.36 -7.78
N THR A 51 -6.35 -1.54 -7.70
CA THR A 51 -6.62 -2.51 -6.63
C THR A 51 -6.36 -1.94 -5.24
N ALA A 52 -5.25 -1.21 -5.07
CA ALA A 52 -4.91 -0.55 -3.81
C ALA A 52 -5.95 0.51 -3.42
N LYS A 53 -6.43 1.30 -4.39
CA LYS A 53 -7.48 2.31 -4.17
C LYS A 53 -8.81 1.67 -3.77
N ILE A 54 -9.23 0.59 -4.45
CA ILE A 54 -10.47 -0.13 -4.14
C ILE A 54 -10.42 -0.74 -2.73
N LYS A 55 -9.28 -1.32 -2.34
CA LYS A 55 -9.10 -1.92 -1.01
C LYS A 55 -8.96 -0.90 0.13
N ALA A 56 -8.68 0.36 -0.22
CA ALA A 56 -8.50 1.46 0.72
C ALA A 56 -9.72 2.36 0.86
N ALA A 57 -10.68 2.27 -0.06
CA ALA A 57 -11.97 2.95 0.00
C ALA A 57 -12.86 2.25 1.03
#